data_AF-A0A1B6FJ99-F1
#
_entry.id   AF-A0A1B6FJ99-F1
#
_cell.length_a   1.000
_cell.length_b   1.000
_cell.length_c   1.000
_cell.angle_alpha   90.00
_cell.angle_beta   90.00
_cell.angle_gamma   90.00
#
_symmetry.space_group_name_H-M   'P 1'
#
loop_
_entity.id
_entity.type
_entity.pdbx_description
1 polymer ?
#
loop_
_entity_poly.entity_id
_entity_poly.type
_entity_poly.pdbx_seq_one_letter_code
_entity_poly.pdbx_strand_id
1 'polypeptide(L)'
;QEAHKQYQESLTSKIQYRIELQDQIIQAYKKQQEAFQEFLKEKALLDQIVRAIHEEDQREEEIRMERMQRTKQEIETFRQQQEIWKQRQKEVLEEEDKRIKTFLEQRDREEKKKLEERKEKEEIKRKLQEKLQTSLMSKYTEDEEREQILHELAAEELREKDMARVRNEIATAVRHREMLQQSYKVQLAERRKKLEEEEAEQNMYRQQLLAQFAEDERLEQLTAEKRRLKILEHRRQVQHLMEERQRQRMEQWQQLAALERLQEAEERQRRQLVEEERLRMLKKHATKLIGFLPKGVLREDDLNHLGSEFLEEFNKHKSLNSVDNDNVL
;
A
#
# COMPACT_ATOMS: atom_id res chain seq x y z
N GLN A 1 67.69 94.57 201.28
CA GLN A 1 67.20 95.41 200.15
C GLN A 1 67.24 94.66 198.80
N GLU A 2 68.04 93.60 198.64
CA GLU A 2 68.17 92.87 197.35
C GLU A 2 66.99 91.94 197.01
N ALA A 3 66.37 91.27 198.00
CA ALA A 3 65.22 90.37 197.77
C ALA A 3 63.98 91.09 197.19
N HIS A 4 63.83 92.39 197.45
CA HIS A 4 62.69 93.17 196.96
C HIS A 4 62.82 93.53 195.47
N LYS A 5 64.06 93.62 194.96
CA LYS A 5 64.37 93.91 193.55
C LYS A 5 64.14 92.67 192.67
N GLN A 6 64.60 91.50 193.10
CA GLN A 6 64.40 90.23 192.37
C GLN A 6 62.92 89.83 192.27
N TYR A 7 62.12 90.13 193.29
CA TYR A 7 60.67 89.91 193.24
C TYR A 7 59.98 90.84 192.23
N GLN A 8 60.42 92.10 192.14
CA GLN A 8 59.92 93.05 191.15
C GLN A 8 60.28 92.62 189.71
N GLU A 9 61.51 92.14 189.48
CA GLU A 9 61.95 91.65 188.17
C GLU A 9 61.21 90.36 187.72
N SER A 10 60.89 89.47 188.66
CA SER A 10 60.04 88.29 188.37
C SER A 10 58.60 88.68 188.03
N LEU A 11 58.06 89.69 188.73
CA LEU A 11 56.71 90.20 188.47
C LEU A 11 56.64 90.89 187.10
N THR A 12 57.62 91.72 186.75
CA THR A 12 57.70 92.40 185.45
C THR A 12 57.86 91.40 184.31
N SER A 13 58.67 90.35 184.49
CA SER A 13 58.84 89.28 183.48
C SER A 13 57.53 88.50 183.26
N LYS A 14 56.78 88.19 184.33
CA LYS A 14 55.46 87.54 184.22
C LYS A 14 54.42 88.45 183.56
N ILE A 15 54.47 89.76 183.81
CA ILE A 15 53.60 90.75 183.17
C ILE A 15 53.93 90.87 181.68
N GLN A 16 55.21 90.93 181.31
CA GLN A 16 55.66 90.93 179.91
C GLN A 16 55.22 89.66 179.18
N TYR A 17 55.44 88.48 179.77
CA TYR A 17 54.98 87.21 179.20
C TYR A 17 53.44 87.16 179.03
N ARG A 18 52.68 87.73 179.97
CA ARG A 18 51.21 87.85 179.85
C ARG A 18 50.81 88.76 178.69
N ILE A 19 51.51 89.87 178.50
CA ILE A 19 51.28 90.80 177.38
C ILE A 19 51.61 90.10 176.05
N GLU A 20 52.73 89.37 175.97
CA GLU A 20 53.11 88.59 174.78
C GLU A 20 52.08 87.51 174.43
N LEU A 21 51.54 86.79 175.42
CA LEU A 21 50.45 85.83 175.19
C LEU A 21 49.16 86.52 174.73
N GLN A 22 48.83 87.70 175.27
CA GLN A 22 47.69 88.49 174.81
C GLN A 22 47.89 88.97 173.37
N ASP A 23 49.09 89.42 173.02
CA ASP A 23 49.44 89.81 171.65
C ASP A 23 49.38 88.60 170.70
N GLN A 24 49.81 87.41 171.12
CA GLN A 24 49.66 86.18 170.33
C GLN A 24 48.18 85.84 170.08
N ILE A 25 47.31 85.98 171.09
CA ILE A 25 45.86 85.77 170.94
C ILE A 25 45.25 86.81 169.99
N ILE A 26 45.63 88.08 170.14
CA ILE A 26 45.14 89.18 169.28
C ILE A 26 45.61 88.98 167.84
N GLN A 27 46.88 88.61 167.63
CA GLN A 27 47.41 88.32 166.31
C GLN A 27 46.73 87.10 165.68
N ALA A 28 46.46 86.04 166.45
CA ALA A 28 45.70 84.89 165.97
C ALA A 28 44.27 85.29 165.56
N TYR A 29 43.63 86.16 166.33
CA TYR A 29 42.29 86.68 166.02
C TYR A 29 42.28 87.58 164.76
N LYS A 30 43.28 88.46 164.62
CA LYS A 30 43.47 89.28 163.40
C LYS A 30 43.68 88.41 162.16
N LYS A 31 44.52 87.38 162.25
CA LYS A 31 44.73 86.41 161.16
C LYS A 31 43.44 85.66 160.79
N GLN A 32 42.61 85.30 161.77
CA GLN A 32 41.29 84.70 161.50
C GLN A 32 40.34 85.69 160.81
N GLN A 33 40.35 86.97 161.20
CA GLN A 33 39.55 88.00 160.54
C GLN A 33 40.02 88.26 159.10
N GLU A 34 41.32 88.35 158.87
CA GLU A 34 41.92 88.51 157.55
C GLU A 34 41.57 87.32 156.64
N ALA A 35 41.75 86.08 157.13
CA ALA A 35 41.38 84.87 156.39
C ALA A 35 39.87 84.81 156.06
N PHE A 36 39.00 85.26 156.97
CA PHE A 36 37.57 85.32 156.70
C PHE A 36 37.21 86.39 155.65
N GLN A 37 37.89 87.54 155.66
CA GLN A 37 37.72 88.57 154.64
C GLN A 37 38.21 88.10 153.26
N GLU A 38 39.33 87.37 153.22
CA GLU A 38 39.83 86.73 151.99
C GLU A 38 38.84 85.69 151.48
N PHE A 39 38.31 84.84 152.35
CA PHE A 39 37.26 83.87 152.00
C PHE A 39 36.01 84.54 151.40
N LEU A 40 35.55 85.66 151.96
CA LEU A 40 34.39 86.38 151.41
C LEU A 40 34.69 86.97 150.02
N LYS A 41 35.91 87.48 149.81
CA LYS A 41 36.34 87.97 148.49
C LYS A 41 36.44 86.84 147.48
N GLU A 42 37.01 85.70 147.86
CA GLU A 42 37.09 84.50 147.02
C GLU A 42 35.70 83.95 146.68
N LYS A 43 34.80 83.88 147.66
CA LYS A 43 33.42 83.46 147.41
C LYS A 43 32.71 84.39 146.44
N ALA A 44 32.84 85.71 146.61
CA ALA A 44 32.25 86.67 145.69
C ALA A 44 32.83 86.55 144.27
N LEU A 45 34.13 86.28 144.14
CA LEU A 45 34.77 86.02 142.85
C LEU A 45 34.27 84.70 142.23
N LEU A 46 34.16 83.62 143.01
CA LEU A 46 33.62 82.34 142.56
C LEU A 46 32.16 82.47 142.11
N ASP A 47 31.33 83.20 142.87
CA ASP A 47 29.94 83.47 142.49
C ASP A 47 29.86 84.28 141.18
N GLN A 48 30.80 85.20 140.93
CA GLN A 48 30.90 85.92 139.65
C GLN A 48 31.34 85.00 138.51
N ILE A 49 32.32 84.11 138.74
CA ILE A 49 32.78 83.14 137.75
C ILE A 49 31.64 82.17 137.39
N VAL A 50 30.90 81.65 138.38
CA VAL A 50 29.76 80.75 138.14
C VAL A 50 28.65 81.45 137.34
N ARG A 51 28.36 82.72 137.64
CA ARG A 51 27.42 83.52 136.84
C ARG A 51 27.91 83.70 135.41
N ALA A 52 29.19 84.02 135.22
CA ALA A 52 29.77 84.18 133.89
C ALA A 52 29.71 82.88 133.07
N ILE A 53 30.01 81.73 133.68
CA ILE A 53 29.88 80.40 133.04
C ILE A 53 28.43 80.15 132.65
N HIS A 54 27.47 80.40 133.54
CA HIS A 54 26.07 80.16 133.22
C HIS A 54 25.54 81.07 132.11
N GLU A 55 25.96 82.34 132.08
CA GLU A 55 25.64 83.27 130.98
C GLU A 55 26.30 82.85 129.66
N GLU A 56 27.53 82.33 129.71
CA GLU A 56 28.23 81.80 128.54
C GLU A 56 27.54 80.54 128.00
N ASP A 57 27.19 79.58 128.87
CA ASP A 57 26.43 78.37 128.52
C ASP A 57 25.08 78.72 127.88
N GLN A 58 24.34 79.69 128.43
CA GLN A 58 23.07 80.15 127.85
C GLN A 58 23.26 80.74 126.45
N ARG A 59 24.28 81.57 126.23
CA ARG A 59 24.58 82.13 124.90
C ARG A 59 24.99 81.05 123.91
N GLU A 60 25.76 80.05 124.34
CA GLU A 60 26.12 78.92 123.49
C GLU A 60 24.88 78.10 123.07
N GLU A 61 23.94 77.87 123.99
CA GLU A 61 22.67 77.21 123.69
C GLU A 61 21.84 78.02 122.69
N GLU A 62 21.72 79.33 122.87
CA GLU A 62 21.01 80.22 121.93
C GLU A 62 21.63 80.17 120.53
N ILE A 63 22.96 80.30 120.42
CA ILE A 63 23.68 80.23 119.15
C ILE A 63 23.48 78.85 118.50
N ARG A 64 23.51 77.77 119.29
CA ARG A 64 23.26 76.40 118.79
C ARG A 64 21.84 76.26 118.27
N MET A 65 20.85 76.81 118.97
CA MET A 65 19.45 76.80 118.57
C MET A 65 19.23 77.61 117.29
N GLU A 66 19.81 78.81 117.18
CA GLU A 66 19.77 79.60 115.95
C GLU A 66 20.40 78.87 114.77
N ARG A 67 21.59 78.27 114.96
CA ARG A 67 22.25 77.48 113.91
C ARG A 67 21.39 76.31 113.47
N MET A 68 20.77 75.59 114.42
CA MET A 68 19.84 74.50 114.10
C MET A 68 18.60 75.01 113.34
N GLN A 69 18.07 76.17 113.70
CA GLN A 69 16.92 76.75 113.00
C GLN A 69 17.29 77.17 111.57
N ARG A 70 18.46 77.80 111.37
CA ARG A 70 18.97 78.17 110.04
C ARG A 70 19.17 76.94 109.16
N THR A 71 19.83 75.89 109.67
CA THR A 71 20.02 74.65 108.89
C THR A 71 18.70 73.95 108.59
N LYS A 72 17.73 73.97 109.51
CA LYS A 72 16.37 73.46 109.24
C LYS A 72 15.69 74.23 108.11
N GLN A 73 15.74 75.55 108.12
CA GLN A 73 15.19 76.39 107.05
C GLN A 73 15.88 76.15 105.70
N GLU A 74 17.20 76.02 105.69
CA GLU A 74 17.98 75.66 104.49
C GLU A 74 17.58 74.27 103.95
N ILE A 75 17.38 73.28 104.83
CA ILE A 75 16.90 71.95 104.44
C ILE A 75 15.48 72.01 103.88
N GLU A 76 14.58 72.77 104.50
CA GLU A 76 13.19 72.93 104.04
C GLU A 76 13.12 73.61 102.68
N THR A 77 13.84 74.72 102.50
CA THR A 77 13.93 75.41 101.20
C THR A 77 14.54 74.50 100.13
N PHE A 78 15.59 73.74 100.44
CA PHE A 78 16.17 72.76 99.51
C PHE A 78 15.16 71.67 99.11
N ARG A 79 14.41 71.13 100.08
CA ARG A 79 13.35 70.14 99.80
C ARG A 79 12.27 70.70 98.90
N GLN A 80 11.82 71.94 99.14
CA GLN A 80 10.83 72.60 98.30
C GLN A 80 11.36 72.80 96.87
N GLN A 81 12.61 73.26 96.72
CA GLN A 81 13.24 73.42 95.41
C GLN A 81 13.39 72.08 94.67
N GLN A 82 13.74 71.01 95.39
CA GLN A 82 13.84 69.67 94.83
C GLN A 82 12.48 69.15 94.35
N GLU A 83 11.41 69.39 95.10
CA GLU A 83 10.05 69.00 94.70
C GLU A 83 9.57 69.78 93.47
N ILE A 84 9.80 71.10 93.44
CA ILE A 84 9.51 71.94 92.27
C ILE A 84 10.31 71.47 91.05
N TRP A 85 11.60 71.16 91.23
CA TRP A 85 12.44 70.64 90.15
C TRP A 85 11.91 69.30 89.62
N LYS A 86 11.51 68.39 90.52
CA LYS A 86 10.94 67.09 90.16
C LYS A 86 9.61 67.23 89.39
N GLN A 87 8.76 68.17 89.80
CA GLN A 87 7.50 68.47 89.10
C GLN A 87 7.77 69.01 87.70
N ARG A 88 8.67 70.00 87.56
CA ARG A 88 9.07 70.52 86.25
C ARG A 88 9.65 69.45 85.34
N GLN A 89 10.50 68.56 85.87
CA GLN A 89 11.04 67.43 85.10
C GLN A 89 9.94 66.49 84.63
N LYS A 90 8.95 66.20 85.47
CA LYS A 90 7.81 65.38 85.11
C LYS A 90 6.96 66.02 84.00
N GLU A 91 6.71 67.33 84.08
CA GLU A 91 5.99 68.08 83.05
C GLU A 91 6.72 68.04 81.69
N VAL A 92 8.04 68.24 81.69
CA VAL A 92 8.86 68.14 80.48
C VAL A 92 8.77 66.73 79.87
N LEU A 93 8.91 65.69 80.70
CA LEU A 93 8.76 64.30 80.23
C LEU A 93 7.37 64.02 79.67
N GLU A 94 6.30 64.50 80.31
CA GLU A 94 4.93 64.32 79.82
C GLU A 94 4.69 65.05 78.48
N GLU A 95 5.31 66.21 78.28
CA GLU A 95 5.28 66.90 76.98
C GLU A 95 6.07 66.15 75.91
N GLU A 96 7.25 65.63 76.24
CA GLU A 96 8.04 64.81 75.33
C GLU A 96 7.29 63.52 74.96
N ASP A 97 6.68 62.84 75.92
CA ASP A 97 5.85 61.67 75.71
C ASP A 97 4.66 61.97 74.79
N LYS A 98 4.00 63.14 74.97
CA LYS A 98 2.93 63.57 74.06
C LYS A 98 3.46 63.79 72.64
N ARG A 99 4.61 64.45 72.48
CA ARG A 99 5.24 64.65 71.17
C ARG A 99 5.58 63.31 70.50
N ILE A 100 6.18 62.38 71.26
CA ILE A 100 6.50 61.02 70.79
C ILE A 100 5.23 60.29 70.34
N LYS A 101 4.15 60.34 71.13
CA LYS A 101 2.87 59.71 70.76
C LYS A 101 2.30 60.27 69.46
N THR A 102 2.26 61.60 69.32
CA THR A 102 1.76 62.22 68.08
C THR A 102 2.60 61.84 66.85
N PHE A 103 3.93 61.74 67.02
CA PHE A 103 4.83 61.31 65.95
C PHE A 103 4.60 59.84 65.56
N LEU A 104 4.46 58.94 66.54
CA LEU A 104 4.16 57.53 66.29
C LEU A 104 2.81 57.37 65.57
N GLU A 105 1.77 58.08 66.01
CA GLU A 105 0.46 58.05 65.35
C GLU A 105 0.53 58.55 63.89
N GLN A 106 1.29 59.60 63.62
CA GLN A 106 1.51 60.08 62.26
C GLN A 106 2.24 59.04 61.41
N ARG A 107 3.31 58.44 61.94
CA ARG A 107 4.06 57.39 61.26
C ARG A 107 3.20 56.17 60.94
N ASP A 108 2.38 55.72 61.89
CA ASP A 108 1.46 54.59 61.71
C ASP A 108 0.39 54.90 60.65
N ARG A 109 -0.10 56.14 60.59
CA ARG A 109 -1.03 56.57 59.53
C ARG A 109 -0.37 56.56 58.16
N GLU A 110 0.88 57.02 58.05
CA GLU A 110 1.64 56.95 56.79
C GLU A 110 1.95 55.53 56.37
N GLU A 111 2.32 54.65 57.30
CA GLU A 111 2.54 53.23 57.01
C GLU A 111 1.25 52.54 56.54
N LYS A 112 0.11 52.82 57.18
CA LYS A 112 -1.20 52.32 56.74
C LYS A 112 -1.55 52.79 55.33
N LYS A 113 -1.36 54.08 55.01
CA LYS A 113 -1.57 54.60 53.66
C LYS A 113 -0.67 53.92 52.63
N LYS A 114 0.62 53.76 52.94
CA LYS A 114 1.57 53.05 52.06
C LYS A 114 1.15 51.59 51.85
N LEU A 115 0.63 50.93 52.89
CA LEU A 115 0.12 49.56 52.79
C LEU A 115 -1.14 49.48 51.92
N GLU A 116 -2.07 50.42 52.08
CA GLU A 116 -3.28 50.53 51.25
C GLU A 116 -2.93 50.77 49.78
N GLU A 117 -2.04 51.72 49.48
CA GLU A 117 -1.56 51.96 48.11
C GLU A 117 -0.87 50.73 47.50
N ARG A 118 -0.14 49.95 48.30
CA ARG A 118 0.46 48.69 47.85
C ARG A 118 -0.61 47.66 47.52
N LYS A 119 -1.62 47.51 48.38
CA LYS A 119 -2.75 46.60 48.14
C LYS A 119 -3.53 46.99 46.90
N GLU A 120 -3.83 48.27 46.69
CA GLU A 120 -4.50 48.75 45.48
C GLU A 120 -3.69 48.44 44.21
N LYS A 121 -2.37 48.65 44.24
CA LYS A 121 -1.47 48.29 43.14
C LYS A 121 -1.45 46.79 42.89
N GLU A 122 -1.45 45.97 43.94
CA GLU A 122 -1.53 44.52 43.83
C GLU A 122 -2.87 44.06 43.25
N GLU A 123 -3.99 44.67 43.65
CA GLU A 123 -5.31 44.39 43.08
C GLU A 123 -5.41 44.77 41.61
N ILE A 124 -4.85 45.92 41.21
CA ILE A 124 -4.79 46.32 39.79
C ILE A 124 -3.94 45.32 39.00
N LYS A 125 -2.79 44.90 39.54
CA LYS A 125 -1.96 43.86 38.92
C LYS A 125 -2.72 42.53 38.80
N ARG A 126 -3.46 42.12 39.83
CA ARG A 126 -4.26 40.88 39.81
C ARG A 126 -5.34 40.95 38.74
N LYS A 127 -6.08 42.06 38.65
CA LYS A 127 -7.09 42.27 37.58
C LYS A 127 -6.45 42.25 36.19
N LEU A 128 -5.26 42.80 36.04
CA LEU A 128 -4.52 42.75 34.77
C LEU A 128 -4.07 41.33 34.43
N GLN A 129 -3.58 40.58 35.41
CA GLN A 129 -3.21 39.17 35.26
C GLN A 129 -4.42 38.29 34.90
N GLU A 130 -5.55 38.48 35.57
CA GLU A 130 -6.82 37.79 35.26
C GLU A 130 -7.23 38.07 33.80
N LYS A 131 -7.21 39.34 33.36
CA LYS A 131 -7.48 39.69 31.95
C LYS A 131 -6.50 39.05 30.99
N LEU A 132 -5.20 39.08 31.29
CA LEU A 132 -4.18 38.46 30.46
C LEU A 132 -4.38 36.95 30.35
N GLN A 133 -4.71 36.29 31.48
CA GLN A 133 -5.02 34.87 31.52
C GLN A 133 -6.25 34.55 30.65
N THR A 134 -7.34 35.31 30.77
CA THR A 134 -8.52 35.10 29.92
C THR A 134 -8.22 35.29 28.43
N SER A 135 -7.40 36.29 28.09
CA SER A 135 -6.99 36.53 26.71
C SER A 135 -6.09 35.41 26.16
N LEU A 136 -5.17 34.89 26.97
CA LEU A 136 -4.34 33.73 26.60
C LEU A 136 -5.19 32.48 26.41
N MET A 137 -6.13 32.20 27.32
CA MET A 137 -7.01 31.03 27.19
C MET A 137 -7.86 31.11 25.91
N SER A 138 -8.41 32.29 25.58
CA SER A 138 -9.14 32.49 24.30
C SER A 138 -8.27 32.18 23.10
N LYS A 139 -7.01 32.63 23.11
CA LYS A 139 -6.07 32.33 22.01
C LYS A 139 -5.73 30.85 21.92
N TYR A 140 -5.50 30.19 23.06
CA TYR A 140 -5.27 28.74 23.08
C TYR A 140 -6.47 27.98 22.51
N THR A 141 -7.70 28.36 22.88
CA THR A 141 -8.90 27.73 22.30
C THR A 141 -9.04 28.00 20.81
N GLU A 142 -8.76 29.22 20.34
CA GLU A 142 -8.76 29.57 18.92
C GLU A 142 -7.71 28.77 18.12
N ASP A 143 -6.52 28.58 18.70
CA ASP A 143 -5.44 27.79 18.10
C ASP A 143 -5.80 26.30 18.06
N GLU A 144 -6.38 25.74 19.12
CA GLU A 144 -6.87 24.36 19.17
C GLU A 144 -7.99 24.12 18.15
N GLU A 145 -8.97 25.03 18.04
CA GLU A 145 -10.03 24.97 17.04
C GLU A 145 -9.45 25.02 15.62
N ARG A 146 -8.45 25.87 15.38
CA ARG A 146 -7.77 25.96 14.09
C ARG A 146 -7.02 24.68 13.75
N GLU A 147 -6.32 24.08 14.71
CA GLU A 147 -5.62 22.80 14.51
C GLU A 147 -6.61 21.67 14.20
N GLN A 148 -7.76 21.63 14.89
CA GLN A 148 -8.84 20.68 14.59
C GLN A 148 -9.34 20.83 13.16
N ILE A 149 -9.63 22.05 12.71
CA ILE A 149 -10.06 22.33 11.32
C ILE A 149 -8.99 21.88 10.31
N LEU A 150 -7.70 22.11 10.59
CA LEU A 150 -6.62 21.66 9.71
C LEU A 150 -6.54 20.14 9.63
N HIS A 151 -6.73 19.44 10.75
CA HIS A 151 -6.78 17.97 10.79
C HIS A 151 -7.97 17.42 10.02
N GLU A 152 -9.16 18.02 10.18
CA GLU A 152 -10.36 17.67 9.43
C GLU A 152 -10.16 17.87 7.93
N LEU A 153 -9.64 19.03 7.52
CA LEU A 153 -9.34 19.33 6.12
C LEU A 153 -8.35 18.32 5.53
N ALA A 154 -7.27 18.00 6.24
CA ALA A 154 -6.29 17.02 5.78
C ALA A 154 -6.90 15.61 5.62
N ALA A 155 -7.81 15.22 6.52
CA ALA A 155 -8.53 13.96 6.43
C ALA A 155 -9.49 13.93 5.23
N GLU A 156 -10.18 15.04 4.96
CA GLU A 156 -11.04 15.19 3.78
C GLU A 156 -10.25 15.14 2.47
N GLU A 157 -9.13 15.86 2.37
CA GLU A 157 -8.24 15.80 1.20
C GLU A 157 -7.73 14.37 0.94
N LEU A 158 -7.41 13.62 2.01
CA LEU A 158 -7.00 12.23 1.87
C LEU A 158 -8.15 11.36 1.35
N ARG A 159 -9.37 11.54 1.89
CA ARG A 159 -10.57 10.85 1.41
C ARG A 159 -10.82 11.17 -0.07
N GLU A 160 -10.71 12.43 -0.48
CA GLU A 160 -10.87 12.82 -1.89
C GLU A 160 -9.83 12.16 -2.80
N LYS A 161 -8.56 12.11 -2.36
CA LYS A 161 -7.49 11.42 -3.10
C LYS A 161 -7.78 9.94 -3.25
N ASP A 162 -8.25 9.27 -2.20
CA ASP A 162 -8.61 7.85 -2.26
C ASP A 162 -9.84 7.61 -3.14
N MET A 163 -10.86 8.46 -3.05
CA MET A 163 -12.02 8.40 -3.96
C MET A 163 -11.60 8.60 -5.42
N ALA A 164 -10.67 9.52 -5.69
CA ALA A 164 -10.12 9.74 -7.03
C ALA A 164 -9.33 8.52 -7.52
N ARG A 165 -8.54 7.87 -6.65
CA ARG A 165 -7.84 6.60 -6.97
C ARG A 165 -8.83 5.51 -7.36
N VAL A 166 -9.86 5.28 -6.54
CA VAL A 166 -10.90 4.27 -6.83
C VAL A 166 -11.63 4.59 -8.13
N ARG A 167 -11.99 5.85 -8.38
CA ARG A 167 -12.59 6.26 -9.66
C ARG A 167 -11.69 5.97 -10.85
N ASN A 168 -10.39 6.25 -10.72
CA ASN A 168 -9.42 5.97 -11.78
C ASN A 168 -9.25 4.47 -12.03
N GLU A 169 -9.19 3.64 -10.98
CA GLU A 169 -9.14 2.18 -11.08
C GLU A 169 -10.39 1.60 -11.77
N ILE A 170 -11.57 2.10 -11.42
CA ILE A 170 -12.82 1.72 -12.10
C ILE A 170 -12.76 2.13 -13.58
N ALA A 171 -12.31 3.36 -13.88
CA ALA A 171 -12.19 3.86 -15.24
C ALA A 171 -11.19 3.04 -16.08
N THR A 172 -10.04 2.66 -15.54
CA THR A 172 -9.07 1.81 -16.25
C THR A 172 -9.63 0.40 -16.45
N ALA A 173 -10.31 -0.19 -15.47
CA ALA A 173 -10.96 -1.49 -15.60
C ALA A 173 -12.03 -1.49 -16.71
N VAL A 174 -12.86 -0.44 -16.77
CA VAL A 174 -13.86 -0.28 -17.85
C VAL A 174 -13.17 -0.16 -19.21
N ARG A 175 -12.15 0.70 -19.34
CA ARG A 175 -11.38 0.83 -20.58
C ARG A 175 -10.76 -0.50 -21.03
N HIS A 176 -10.16 -1.26 -20.11
CA HIS A 176 -9.59 -2.57 -20.42
C HIS A 176 -10.66 -3.56 -20.89
N ARG A 177 -11.83 -3.58 -20.25
CA ARG A 177 -12.97 -4.41 -20.68
C ARG A 177 -13.44 -4.02 -22.07
N GLU A 178 -13.58 -2.73 -22.37
CA GLU A 178 -13.97 -2.24 -23.69
C GLU A 178 -12.94 -2.61 -24.76
N MET A 179 -11.65 -2.46 -24.46
CA MET A 179 -10.55 -2.87 -25.36
C MET A 179 -10.61 -4.37 -25.68
N LEU A 180 -10.84 -5.22 -24.67
CA LEU A 180 -11.00 -6.67 -24.87
C LEU A 180 -12.24 -7.01 -25.71
N GLN A 181 -13.35 -6.31 -25.51
CA GLN A 181 -14.55 -6.49 -26.32
C GLN A 181 -14.32 -6.08 -27.78
N GLN A 182 -13.62 -4.96 -28.01
CA GLN A 182 -13.28 -4.51 -29.35
C GLN A 182 -12.32 -5.47 -30.05
N SER A 183 -11.26 -5.92 -29.37
CA SER A 183 -10.32 -6.89 -29.95
C SER A 183 -11.00 -8.21 -30.30
N TYR A 184 -11.91 -8.71 -29.44
CA TYR A 184 -12.70 -9.90 -29.72
C TYR A 184 -13.62 -9.72 -30.95
N LYS A 185 -14.27 -8.56 -31.09
CA LYS A 185 -15.09 -8.24 -32.28
C LYS A 185 -14.24 -8.22 -33.55
N VAL A 186 -13.04 -7.65 -33.50
CA VAL A 186 -12.11 -7.64 -34.65
C VAL A 186 -11.69 -9.05 -35.02
N GLN A 187 -11.28 -9.88 -34.04
CA GLN A 187 -10.90 -11.28 -34.30
C GLN A 187 -12.05 -12.10 -34.90
N LEU A 188 -13.28 -11.90 -34.45
CA LEU A 188 -14.46 -12.54 -35.06
C LEU A 188 -14.68 -12.08 -36.49
N ALA A 189 -14.54 -10.78 -36.78
CA ALA A 189 -14.68 -10.25 -38.13
C ALA A 189 -13.59 -10.79 -39.07
N GLU A 190 -12.34 -10.85 -38.61
CA GLU A 190 -11.24 -11.45 -39.37
C GLU A 190 -11.48 -12.94 -39.64
N ARG A 191 -11.95 -13.69 -38.65
CA ARG A 191 -12.30 -15.11 -38.84
C ARG A 191 -13.42 -15.30 -39.86
N ARG A 192 -14.45 -14.45 -39.84
CA ARG A 192 -15.52 -14.49 -40.84
C ARG A 192 -14.99 -14.20 -42.24
N LYS A 193 -14.17 -13.16 -42.40
CA LYS A 193 -13.54 -12.83 -43.69
C LYS A 193 -12.70 -13.99 -44.23
N LYS A 194 -11.90 -14.64 -43.37
CA LYS A 194 -11.12 -15.82 -43.77
C LYS A 194 -12.00 -16.96 -44.25
N LEU A 195 -13.12 -17.23 -43.56
CA LEU A 195 -14.07 -18.26 -44.01
C LEU A 195 -14.73 -17.88 -45.34
N GLU A 196 -15.11 -16.62 -45.54
CA GLU A 196 -15.66 -16.13 -46.81
C GLU A 196 -14.63 -16.23 -47.95
N GLU A 197 -13.35 -15.92 -47.68
CA GLU A 197 -12.24 -16.09 -48.61
C GLU A 197 -12.01 -17.57 -48.96
N GLU A 198 -11.97 -18.46 -47.95
CA GLU A 198 -11.85 -19.92 -48.15
C GLU A 198 -13.05 -20.48 -48.96
N GLU A 199 -14.27 -20.04 -48.67
CA GLU A 199 -15.46 -20.43 -49.44
C GLU A 199 -15.40 -19.92 -50.88
N ALA A 200 -14.95 -18.68 -51.09
CA ALA A 200 -14.76 -18.12 -52.42
C ALA A 200 -13.69 -18.89 -53.20
N GLU A 201 -12.55 -19.20 -52.58
CA GLU A 201 -11.48 -20.03 -53.18
C GLU A 201 -12.00 -21.43 -53.53
N GLN A 202 -12.74 -22.08 -52.63
CA GLN A 202 -13.35 -23.38 -52.88
C GLN A 202 -14.35 -23.31 -54.04
N ASN A 203 -15.15 -22.25 -54.13
CA ASN A 203 -16.09 -22.06 -55.23
C ASN A 203 -15.37 -21.82 -56.56
N MET A 204 -14.30 -21.03 -56.58
CA MET A 204 -13.46 -20.84 -57.75
C MET A 204 -12.81 -22.15 -58.19
N TYR A 205 -12.28 -22.93 -57.26
CA TYR A 205 -11.72 -24.25 -57.54
C TYR A 205 -12.77 -25.23 -58.08
N ARG A 206 -13.97 -25.26 -57.50
CA ARG A 206 -15.10 -26.06 -58.02
C ARG A 206 -15.46 -25.66 -59.45
N GLN A 207 -15.52 -24.37 -59.75
CA GLN A 207 -15.80 -23.88 -61.11
C GLN A 207 -14.70 -24.28 -62.10
N GLN A 208 -13.43 -24.15 -61.72
CA GLN A 208 -12.30 -24.60 -62.54
C GLN A 208 -12.35 -26.11 -62.81
N LEU A 209 -12.66 -26.91 -61.79
CA LEU A 209 -12.78 -28.36 -61.92
C LEU A 209 -13.96 -28.75 -62.83
N LEU A 210 -15.11 -28.10 -62.69
CA LEU A 210 -16.25 -28.29 -63.59
C LEU A 210 -15.91 -27.91 -65.04
N ALA A 211 -15.16 -26.82 -65.25
CA ALA A 211 -14.69 -26.43 -66.57
C ALA A 211 -13.74 -27.47 -67.17
N GLN A 212 -12.79 -27.98 -66.39
CA GLN A 212 -11.89 -29.08 -66.81
C GLN A 212 -12.68 -30.33 -67.20
N PHE A 213 -13.65 -30.75 -66.37
CA PHE A 213 -14.49 -31.90 -66.72
C PHE A 213 -15.29 -31.67 -68.01
N ALA A 214 -15.79 -30.46 -68.26
CA ALA A 214 -16.48 -30.14 -69.51
C ALA A 214 -15.54 -30.14 -70.73
N GLU A 215 -14.30 -29.67 -70.56
CA GLU A 215 -13.27 -29.76 -71.61
C GLU A 215 -12.89 -31.21 -71.91
N ASP A 216 -12.70 -32.03 -70.87
CA ASP A 216 -12.39 -33.45 -70.99
C ASP A 216 -13.56 -34.20 -71.67
N GLU A 217 -14.81 -33.96 -71.27
CA GLU A 217 -15.98 -34.56 -71.91
C GLU A 217 -16.09 -34.17 -73.40
N ARG A 218 -15.79 -32.92 -73.74
CA ARG A 218 -15.73 -32.46 -75.15
C ARG A 218 -14.64 -33.18 -75.93
N LEU A 219 -13.46 -33.39 -75.33
CA LEU A 219 -12.37 -34.16 -75.95
C LEU A 219 -12.73 -35.64 -76.10
N GLU A 220 -13.41 -36.23 -75.13
CA GLU A 220 -13.93 -37.60 -75.20
C GLU A 220 -14.95 -37.75 -76.33
N GLN A 221 -15.88 -36.80 -76.49
CA GLN A 221 -16.83 -36.79 -77.61
C GLN A 221 -16.10 -36.73 -78.97
N LEU A 222 -15.15 -35.80 -79.12
CA LEU A 222 -14.36 -35.68 -80.36
C LEU A 222 -13.51 -36.92 -80.65
N THR A 223 -12.94 -37.55 -79.62
CA THR A 223 -12.17 -38.79 -79.79
C THR A 223 -13.07 -39.99 -80.11
N ALA A 224 -14.27 -40.06 -79.53
CA ALA A 224 -15.29 -41.06 -79.88
C ALA A 224 -15.76 -40.91 -81.33
N GLU A 225 -16.02 -39.68 -81.81
CA GLU A 225 -16.33 -39.39 -83.20
C GLU A 225 -15.18 -39.79 -84.14
N LYS A 226 -13.93 -39.43 -83.80
CA LYS A 226 -12.75 -39.84 -84.56
C LYS A 226 -12.61 -41.37 -84.61
N ARG A 227 -12.84 -42.07 -83.50
CA ARG A 227 -12.83 -43.55 -83.46
C ARG A 227 -13.93 -44.13 -84.36
N ARG A 228 -15.14 -43.57 -84.33
CA ARG A 228 -16.26 -43.98 -85.20
C ARG A 228 -15.95 -43.78 -86.69
N LEU A 229 -15.35 -42.65 -87.06
CA LEU A 229 -14.93 -42.38 -88.44
C LEU A 229 -13.85 -43.38 -88.90
N LYS A 230 -12.84 -43.64 -88.08
CA LYS A 230 -11.82 -44.65 -88.40
C LYS A 230 -12.41 -46.05 -88.59
N ILE A 231 -13.37 -46.46 -87.76
CA ILE A 231 -14.07 -47.75 -87.92
C ILE A 231 -14.83 -47.79 -89.25
N LEU A 232 -15.50 -46.69 -89.64
CA LEU A 232 -16.19 -46.60 -90.93
C LEU A 232 -15.22 -46.66 -92.12
N GLU A 233 -14.07 -45.99 -92.03
CA GLU A 233 -13.02 -46.05 -93.05
C GLU A 233 -12.45 -47.47 -93.18
N HIS A 234 -12.08 -48.11 -92.07
CA HIS A 234 -11.63 -49.50 -92.07
C HIS A 234 -12.72 -50.44 -92.62
N ARG A 235 -14.00 -50.22 -92.29
CA ARG A 235 -15.11 -51.00 -92.85
C ARG A 235 -15.23 -50.83 -94.37
N ARG A 236 -15.10 -49.60 -94.89
CA ARG A 236 -15.08 -49.32 -96.34
C ARG A 236 -13.89 -50.00 -97.03
N GLN A 237 -12.70 -49.95 -96.42
CA GLN A 237 -11.51 -50.63 -96.94
C GLN A 237 -11.68 -52.14 -96.99
N VAL A 238 -12.22 -52.76 -95.93
CA VAL A 238 -12.53 -54.20 -95.90
C VAL A 238 -13.57 -54.57 -96.97
N GLN A 239 -14.59 -53.74 -97.16
CA GLN A 239 -15.61 -53.97 -98.18
C GLN A 239 -15.01 -53.93 -99.60
N HIS A 240 -14.13 -52.97 -99.88
CA HIS A 240 -13.39 -52.90 -101.15
C HIS A 240 -12.53 -54.17 -101.39
N LEU A 241 -11.79 -54.62 -100.37
CA LEU A 241 -11.00 -55.86 -100.46
C LEU A 241 -11.87 -57.11 -100.68
N MET A 242 -13.07 -57.16 -100.09
CA MET A 242 -14.02 -58.25 -100.30
C MET A 242 -14.61 -58.25 -101.71
N GLU A 243 -14.89 -57.07 -102.28
CA GLU A 243 -15.34 -56.90 -103.66
C GLU A 243 -14.24 -57.31 -104.67
N GLU A 244 -12.99 -56.92 -104.43
CA GLU A 244 -11.84 -57.37 -105.24
C GLU A 244 -11.66 -58.89 -105.17
N ARG A 245 -11.77 -59.48 -103.97
CA ARG A 245 -11.69 -60.94 -103.79
C ARG A 245 -12.87 -61.68 -104.44
N GLN A 246 -14.05 -61.06 -104.53
CA GLN A 246 -15.17 -61.61 -105.31
C GLN A 246 -14.91 -61.53 -106.81
N ARG A 247 -14.39 -60.40 -107.32
CA ARG A 247 -14.00 -60.26 -108.74
C ARG A 247 -12.96 -61.31 -109.15
N GLN A 248 -11.91 -61.49 -108.35
CA GLN A 248 -10.90 -62.53 -108.58
C GLN A 248 -11.48 -63.94 -108.59
N ARG A 249 -12.44 -64.25 -107.69
CA ARG A 249 -13.14 -65.55 -107.71
C ARG A 249 -14.00 -65.76 -108.95
N MET A 250 -14.68 -64.72 -109.41
CA MET A 250 -15.47 -64.78 -110.65
C MET A 250 -14.59 -64.98 -111.87
N GLU A 251 -13.43 -64.32 -111.94
CA GLU A 251 -12.43 -64.51 -113.00
C GLU A 251 -11.86 -65.94 -112.99
N GLN A 252 -11.53 -66.49 -111.81
CA GLN A 252 -11.07 -67.87 -111.67
C GLN A 252 -12.15 -68.90 -112.10
N TRP A 253 -13.41 -68.65 -111.74
CA TRP A 253 -14.52 -69.52 -112.16
C TRP A 253 -14.74 -69.49 -113.68
N GLN A 254 -14.63 -68.31 -114.31
CA GLN A 254 -14.69 -68.17 -115.76
C GLN A 254 -13.55 -68.90 -116.48
N GLN A 255 -12.33 -68.89 -115.92
CA GLN A 255 -11.19 -69.64 -116.47
C GLN A 255 -11.40 -71.16 -116.40
N LEU A 256 -11.93 -71.68 -115.28
CA LEU A 256 -12.22 -73.11 -115.13
C LEU A 256 -13.33 -73.57 -116.09
N ALA A 257 -14.41 -72.80 -116.24
CA ALA A 257 -15.49 -73.11 -117.17
C ALA A 257 -15.03 -73.12 -118.65
N ALA A 258 -14.04 -72.30 -119.00
CA ALA A 258 -13.46 -72.31 -120.36
C ALA A 258 -12.63 -73.58 -120.63
N LEU A 259 -11.92 -74.10 -119.62
CA LEU A 259 -11.15 -75.35 -119.73
C LEU A 259 -12.06 -76.57 -119.89
N GLU A 260 -13.17 -76.65 -119.14
CA GLU A 260 -14.14 -77.75 -119.29
C GLU A 260 -14.76 -77.79 -120.69
N ARG A 261 -15.10 -76.63 -121.28
CA ARG A 261 -15.64 -76.56 -122.66
C ARG A 261 -14.67 -77.09 -123.72
N LEU A 262 -13.36 -76.91 -123.53
CA LEU A 262 -12.34 -77.44 -124.43
C LEU A 262 -12.24 -78.97 -124.30
N GLN A 263 -12.29 -79.50 -123.07
CA GLN A 263 -12.24 -80.94 -122.82
C GLN A 263 -13.44 -81.69 -123.40
N GLU A 264 -14.65 -81.13 -123.26
CA GLU A 264 -15.86 -81.73 -123.84
C GLU A 264 -15.83 -81.79 -125.38
N ALA A 265 -15.16 -80.83 -126.04
CA ALA A 265 -15.03 -80.82 -127.50
C ALA A 265 -14.09 -81.92 -128.01
N GLU A 266 -12.97 -82.16 -127.31
CA GLU A 266 -12.01 -83.23 -127.64
C GLU A 266 -12.61 -84.62 -127.45
N GLU A 267 -13.40 -84.84 -126.40
CA GLU A 267 -14.06 -86.13 -126.18
C GLU A 267 -15.09 -86.49 -127.26
N ARG A 268 -15.83 -85.49 -127.78
CA ARG A 268 -16.80 -85.71 -128.86
C ARG A 268 -16.14 -86.16 -130.16
N GLN A 269 -14.98 -85.63 -130.49
CA GLN A 269 -14.23 -86.04 -131.69
C GLN A 269 -13.67 -87.46 -131.59
N ARG A 270 -13.22 -87.88 -130.40
CA ARG A 270 -12.76 -89.26 -130.17
C ARG A 270 -13.87 -90.30 -130.34
N ARG A 271 -15.10 -90.00 -129.90
CA ARG A 271 -16.23 -90.95 -130.00
C ARG A 271 -16.65 -91.18 -131.47
N GLN A 272 -16.61 -90.15 -132.31
CA GLN A 272 -16.95 -90.25 -133.74
C GLN A 272 -15.98 -91.17 -134.51
N LEU A 273 -14.66 -91.05 -134.26
CA LEU A 273 -13.64 -91.90 -134.90
C LEU A 273 -13.77 -93.39 -134.56
N VAL A 274 -14.18 -93.72 -133.32
CA VAL A 274 -14.33 -95.11 -132.86
C VAL A 274 -15.56 -95.78 -133.49
N GLU A 275 -16.65 -95.04 -133.70
CA GLU A 275 -17.86 -95.58 -134.33
C GLU A 275 -17.68 -95.85 -135.83
N GLU A 276 -16.91 -95.01 -136.54
CA GLU A 276 -16.57 -95.20 -137.95
C GLU A 276 -15.71 -96.46 -138.20
N GLU A 277 -14.70 -96.69 -137.36
CA GLU A 277 -13.86 -97.90 -137.40
C GLU A 277 -14.69 -99.17 -137.14
N ARG A 278 -15.64 -99.12 -136.18
CA ARG A 278 -16.53 -100.24 -135.84
C ARG A 278 -17.39 -100.67 -137.03
N LEU A 279 -18.00 -99.73 -137.75
CA LEU A 279 -18.86 -100.02 -138.91
C LEU A 279 -18.07 -100.59 -140.10
N ARG A 280 -16.81 -100.17 -140.27
CA ARG A 280 -15.93 -100.66 -141.34
C ARG A 280 -15.52 -102.12 -141.13
N MET A 281 -15.31 -102.54 -139.88
CA MET A 281 -14.99 -103.92 -139.51
C MET A 281 -16.18 -104.85 -139.73
N LEU A 282 -17.40 -104.40 -139.43
CA LEU A 282 -18.63 -105.19 -139.59
C LEU A 282 -18.93 -105.56 -141.05
N LYS A 283 -18.78 -104.63 -142.00
CA LYS A 283 -19.08 -104.89 -143.43
C LYS A 283 -18.17 -105.91 -144.11
N LYS A 284 -16.90 -106.02 -143.69
CA LYS A 284 -15.90 -106.89 -144.36
C LYS A 284 -15.98 -108.36 -143.95
N HIS A 285 -16.35 -108.62 -142.70
CA HIS A 285 -16.21 -109.94 -142.09
C HIS A 285 -17.55 -110.61 -141.79
N ALA A 286 -18.67 -109.87 -141.81
CA ALA A 286 -19.98 -110.40 -141.50
C ALA A 286 -20.37 -111.60 -142.38
N THR A 287 -20.24 -111.53 -143.71
CA THR A 287 -20.68 -112.61 -144.61
C THR A 287 -19.87 -113.89 -144.51
N LYS A 288 -18.62 -113.85 -144.02
CA LYS A 288 -17.74 -115.02 -143.89
C LYS A 288 -17.80 -115.70 -142.52
N LEU A 289 -18.53 -115.11 -141.56
CA LEU A 289 -18.58 -115.56 -140.15
C LEU A 289 -20.00 -115.99 -139.71
N ILE A 290 -20.86 -116.33 -140.67
CA ILE A 290 -22.21 -116.84 -140.40
C ILE A 290 -22.07 -118.22 -139.72
N GLY A 291 -22.53 -118.30 -138.46
CA GLY A 291 -22.46 -119.50 -137.61
C GLY A 291 -21.49 -119.42 -136.42
N PHE A 292 -20.56 -118.44 -136.39
CA PHE A 292 -19.52 -118.32 -135.34
C PHE A 292 -19.50 -116.99 -134.58
N LEU A 293 -20.52 -116.13 -134.75
CA LEU A 293 -20.62 -114.87 -134.00
C LEU A 293 -21.32 -115.04 -132.63
N PRO A 294 -20.76 -114.50 -131.53
CA PRO A 294 -21.43 -114.52 -130.22
C PRO A 294 -22.64 -113.58 -130.17
N LYS A 295 -23.65 -113.93 -129.37
CA LYS A 295 -24.86 -113.11 -129.18
C LYS A 295 -24.50 -111.72 -128.62
N GLY A 296 -24.98 -110.64 -129.25
CA GLY A 296 -24.86 -109.25 -128.76
C GLY A 296 -23.88 -108.34 -129.51
N VAL A 297 -23.16 -108.84 -130.52
CA VAL A 297 -22.16 -108.04 -131.28
C VAL A 297 -22.80 -107.14 -132.35
N LEU A 298 -23.97 -107.53 -132.86
CA LEU A 298 -24.77 -106.76 -133.83
C LEU A 298 -25.83 -105.94 -133.09
N ARG A 299 -25.88 -104.62 -133.33
CA ARG A 299 -27.00 -103.76 -132.89
C ARG A 299 -28.12 -103.80 -133.94
N GLU A 300 -29.33 -103.44 -133.54
CA GLU A 300 -30.51 -103.46 -134.42
C GLU A 300 -30.32 -102.60 -135.68
N ASP A 301 -29.60 -101.48 -135.56
CA ASP A 301 -29.27 -100.58 -136.69
C ASP A 301 -28.20 -101.16 -137.64
N ASP A 302 -27.36 -102.10 -137.16
CA ASP A 302 -26.27 -102.69 -137.94
C ASP A 302 -26.78 -103.73 -138.98
N LEU A 303 -28.01 -104.24 -138.80
CA LEU A 303 -28.67 -105.23 -139.68
C LEU A 303 -29.06 -104.64 -141.04
N ASN A 304 -29.34 -103.33 -141.10
CA ASN A 304 -29.73 -102.63 -142.33
C ASN A 304 -28.57 -102.44 -143.33
N HIS A 305 -27.34 -102.76 -142.91
CA HIS A 305 -26.11 -102.53 -143.67
C HIS A 305 -25.46 -103.81 -144.20
N LEU A 306 -26.11 -104.96 -144.01
CA LEU A 306 -25.66 -106.29 -144.41
C LEU A 306 -26.71 -106.90 -145.35
N GLY A 307 -26.34 -107.15 -146.62
CA GLY A 307 -27.29 -107.41 -147.75
C GLY A 307 -28.22 -108.63 -147.59
N SER A 308 -29.20 -108.76 -148.50
CA SER A 308 -30.32 -109.72 -148.36
C SER A 308 -29.93 -111.19 -148.28
N GLU A 309 -28.80 -111.58 -148.87
CA GLU A 309 -28.25 -112.95 -148.80
C GLU A 309 -27.86 -113.35 -147.35
N PHE A 310 -27.44 -112.38 -146.52
CA PHE A 310 -27.09 -112.61 -145.11
C PHE A 310 -28.34 -112.87 -144.23
N LEU A 311 -29.45 -112.21 -144.56
CA LEU A 311 -30.69 -112.28 -143.77
C LEU A 311 -31.42 -113.63 -143.92
N GLU A 312 -31.33 -114.28 -145.07
CA GLU A 312 -31.97 -115.58 -145.31
C GLU A 312 -31.26 -116.72 -144.56
N GLU A 313 -29.93 -116.75 -144.56
CA GLU A 313 -29.15 -117.76 -143.83
C GLU A 313 -29.19 -117.55 -142.31
N PHE A 314 -29.23 -116.30 -141.85
CA PHE A 314 -29.40 -115.98 -140.43
C PHE A 314 -30.75 -116.46 -139.89
N ASN A 315 -31.83 -116.34 -140.66
CA ASN A 315 -33.17 -116.78 -140.26
C ASN A 315 -33.33 -118.32 -140.28
N LYS A 316 -32.67 -119.04 -141.20
CA LYS A 316 -32.61 -120.52 -141.15
C LYS A 316 -31.96 -121.03 -139.85
N HIS A 317 -30.82 -120.47 -139.46
CA HIS A 317 -30.11 -120.87 -138.24
C HIS A 317 -30.79 -120.44 -136.93
N LYS A 318 -31.66 -119.43 -136.98
CA LYS A 318 -32.47 -119.03 -135.81
C LYS A 318 -33.57 -120.05 -135.47
N SER A 319 -34.04 -120.84 -136.44
CA SER A 319 -35.10 -121.84 -136.23
C SER A 319 -34.62 -123.16 -135.61
N LEU A 320 -33.34 -123.51 -135.73
CA LEU A 320 -32.76 -124.78 -135.24
C LEU A 320 -32.30 -124.76 -133.77
N ASN A 321 -32.17 -123.59 -133.14
CA ASN A 321 -31.62 -123.42 -131.78
C ASN A 321 -32.67 -122.95 -130.75
N SER A 322 -33.91 -123.46 -130.84
CA SER A 322 -35.00 -123.20 -129.88
C SER A 322 -35.18 -124.31 -128.82
N VAL A 323 -34.09 -124.91 -128.34
CA VAL A 323 -34.15 -125.83 -127.19
C VAL A 323 -32.94 -125.58 -126.27
N ASP A 324 -33.27 -125.29 -125.01
CA ASP A 324 -32.47 -125.27 -123.77
C ASP A 324 -31.34 -124.24 -123.60
N ASN A 325 -31.56 -123.26 -122.71
CA ASN A 325 -31.07 -123.38 -121.33
C ASN A 325 -31.51 -122.24 -120.40
N ASP A 326 -31.95 -122.65 -119.22
CA ASP A 326 -32.14 -121.90 -117.99
C ASP A 326 -30.83 -121.30 -117.44
N ASN A 327 -31.03 -120.38 -116.47
CA ASN A 327 -30.23 -120.07 -115.28
C ASN A 327 -29.46 -118.72 -115.17
N VAL A 328 -29.81 -118.08 -114.04
CA VAL A 328 -29.06 -117.14 -113.16
C VAL A 328 -29.28 -115.63 -113.34
N LEU A 329 -29.97 -115.09 -112.31
CA LEU A 329 -29.94 -113.75 -111.66
C LEU A 329 -29.97 -112.48 -112.50
#